data_AF-A0A954WJ26-F1
#
_entry.id   AF-A0A954WJ26-F1
#
_cell.length_a   1.000
_cell.length_b   1.000
_cell.length_c   1.000
_cell.angle_alpha   90.00
_cell.angle_beta   90.00
_cell.angle_gamma   90.00
#
_symmetry.space_group_name_H-M   'P 1'
#
loop_
_entity.id
_entity.type
_entity.pdbx_description
1 polymer ?
#
loop_
_entity_poly.entity_id
_entity_poly.type
_entity_poly.pdbx_seq_one_letter_code
_entity_poly.pdbx_strand_id
1 'polypeptide(L)'
;RLAFGDLTDDGLDNGVDQVVNFELDLAPQVVAVVPQPVRNVSNGVVQQDRDIIEVYFNNDKLHVVNDDNGNPTRESAENPDFYQLIFTADSVRNTDDIVVKPTRVTYNAGENKATLKFAQNLDELIDPDTGNEIGPGTFRLRIGTDEAAPLPPQQLAPVMQVATDFNTQDQVVVQFTAVQSGEDGISLVFTKHDQGGAGEPIISVANKTISVDLNSSVGDETTARQLIDAMNRHPQARRLVTATLISGPSTANTNIATPDISYSPLRLLGLGSSFDTATDLSDNTDLGPVLVVTGSGNAFADGEFFFITDTSGPTPVTRKFEFDSDSPPALNDSDAIGISFRPTQTQSQLVQAIVSSINGANFGVTARLSGNKIELEGDSRIDLSDGVPGLRKEFQTKFDLGSVLVMTGDGTTFADGQTLSVTENAGGVSHTFELDAGNWITLPAGADLVDGDKLTISDGVNAPVVFEFKDSTLAVPTPLTGDVQIDFDPTMDTADAIRAKVQAAIDSTLVAAPTMAGELMAGRFSLAPMNGGRLHLGHNDQVMVSATTVNVLLVVDQHAGIAGGTVVP
;
A
#
# COMPACT_ATOMS: atom_id res chain seq x y z
N ARG A 1 -3.62 35.06 7.38
CA ARG A 1 -4.13 34.66 8.71
C ARG A 1 -3.46 35.63 9.68
N LEU A 2 -4.19 36.60 10.22
CA LEU A 2 -3.64 37.68 11.07
C LEU A 2 -3.01 37.07 12.33
N ALA A 3 -1.83 37.55 12.72
CA ALA A 3 -1.16 37.09 13.92
C ALA A 3 -1.99 37.43 15.18
N PHE A 4 -1.81 36.67 16.26
CA PHE A 4 -2.59 36.87 17.48
C PHE A 4 -2.26 38.25 18.09
N GLY A 5 -3.27 39.11 18.23
CA GLY A 5 -3.09 40.49 18.71
C GLY A 5 -2.70 41.51 17.64
N ASP A 6 -2.59 41.11 16.37
CA ASP A 6 -2.44 42.06 15.26
C ASP A 6 -3.78 42.75 14.97
N LEU A 7 -3.82 44.05 15.20
CA LEU A 7 -5.01 44.90 15.01
C LEU A 7 -4.96 45.69 13.69
N THR A 8 -3.99 45.40 12.82
CA THR A 8 -3.70 46.16 11.60
C THR A 8 -3.62 45.23 10.39
N ASP A 9 -4.28 45.60 9.29
CA ASP A 9 -4.21 44.85 8.04
C ASP A 9 -3.14 45.47 7.13
N ASP A 10 -1.88 45.40 7.56
CA ASP A 10 -0.73 46.04 6.89
C ASP A 10 0.27 45.04 6.27
N GLY A 11 0.05 43.74 6.45
CA GLY A 11 0.88 42.67 5.89
C GLY A 11 2.23 42.49 6.60
N LEU A 12 2.45 43.14 7.74
CA LEU A 12 3.62 42.94 8.61
C LEU A 12 3.20 42.12 9.83
N ASP A 13 3.95 41.08 10.18
CA ASP A 13 3.68 40.32 11.41
C ASP A 13 4.17 41.12 12.62
N ASN A 14 3.26 41.90 13.20
CA ASN A 14 3.47 42.71 14.41
C ASN A 14 2.70 42.14 15.62
N GLY A 15 2.32 40.86 15.55
CA GLY A 15 1.61 40.16 16.63
C GLY A 15 2.39 40.17 17.94
N VAL A 16 1.67 39.95 19.04
CA VAL A 16 2.26 39.95 20.39
C VAL A 16 2.50 38.51 20.82
N ASP A 17 3.71 38.21 21.30
CA ASP A 17 4.01 36.93 21.93
C ASP A 17 3.09 36.72 23.14
N GLN A 18 2.23 35.70 23.05
CA GLN A 18 1.41 35.27 24.16
C GLN A 18 2.06 34.08 24.85
N VAL A 19 2.49 34.26 26.10
CA VAL A 19 2.89 33.14 26.96
C VAL A 19 1.63 32.58 27.60
N VAL A 20 1.16 31.44 27.11
CA VAL A 20 0.10 30.66 27.76
C VAL A 20 0.77 29.68 28.72
N ASN A 21 0.62 29.93 30.02
CA ASN A 21 0.93 28.92 31.01
C ASN A 21 -0.17 27.88 30.97
N PHE A 22 0.18 26.63 30.72
CA PHE A 22 -0.69 25.48 30.92
C PHE A 22 -0.05 24.56 31.95
N GLU A 23 -0.89 23.90 32.73
CA GLU A 23 -0.49 22.78 33.57
C GLU A 23 -0.91 21.51 32.82
N LEU A 24 0.01 20.55 32.74
CA LEU A 24 -0.28 19.23 32.22
C LEU A 24 -0.66 18.36 33.42
N ASP A 25 -1.96 18.23 33.68
CA ASP A 25 -2.41 17.24 34.65
C ASP A 25 -2.10 15.84 34.10
N LEU A 26 -1.35 15.05 34.87
CA LEU A 26 -1.12 13.65 34.51
C LEU A 26 -2.47 12.93 34.53
N ALA A 27 -2.80 12.23 33.45
CA ALA A 27 -3.98 11.38 33.42
C ALA A 27 -3.91 10.29 34.52
N PRO A 28 -5.06 9.76 34.99
CA PRO A 28 -5.08 8.67 35.96
C PRO A 28 -4.16 7.51 35.57
N GLN A 29 -3.30 7.10 36.50
CA GLN A 29 -2.31 6.04 36.27
C GLN A 29 -2.84 4.69 36.77
N VAL A 30 -2.63 3.63 36.00
CA VAL A 30 -2.91 2.26 36.45
C VAL A 30 -1.91 1.87 37.54
N VAL A 31 -2.42 1.53 38.73
CA VAL A 31 -1.60 1.09 39.87
C VAL A 31 -1.59 -0.42 40.07
N ALA A 32 -2.67 -1.10 39.68
CA ALA A 32 -2.75 -2.56 39.73
C ALA A 32 -3.76 -3.10 38.73
N VAL A 33 -3.50 -4.32 38.24
CA VAL A 33 -4.43 -5.11 37.45
C VAL A 33 -4.57 -6.47 38.12
N VAL A 34 -5.80 -6.87 38.42
CA VAL A 34 -6.13 -8.12 39.10
C VAL A 34 -7.04 -8.95 38.20
N PRO A 35 -6.48 -9.89 37.41
CA PRO A 35 -7.29 -10.83 36.65
C PRO A 35 -7.86 -11.90 37.59
N GLN A 36 -9.12 -12.27 37.34
CA GLN A 36 -9.87 -13.32 38.05
C GLN A 36 -9.78 -13.21 39.58
N PRO A 37 -10.26 -12.09 40.18
CA PRO A 37 -10.14 -11.85 41.61
C PRO A 37 -10.85 -12.93 42.43
N VAL A 38 -10.30 -13.25 43.59
CA VAL A 38 -10.90 -14.18 44.55
C VAL A 38 -11.57 -13.41 45.69
N ARG A 39 -12.86 -13.67 45.92
CA ARG A 39 -13.68 -13.01 46.95
C ARG A 39 -14.20 -13.99 47.97
N ASN A 40 -14.43 -13.51 49.19
CA ASN A 40 -15.13 -14.27 50.23
C ASN A 40 -16.63 -13.97 50.12
N VAL A 41 -17.42 -14.95 49.65
CA VAL A 41 -18.85 -14.77 49.30
C VAL A 41 -19.81 -15.09 50.44
N SER A 42 -19.30 -15.60 51.57
CA SER A 42 -19.90 -15.70 52.92
C SER A 42 -19.40 -16.98 53.63
N ASN A 43 -19.41 -16.99 54.97
CA ASN A 43 -19.03 -18.16 55.79
C ASN A 43 -17.65 -18.77 55.45
N GLY A 44 -16.70 -17.96 54.97
CA GLY A 44 -15.35 -18.42 54.64
C GLY A 44 -15.23 -19.16 53.30
N VAL A 45 -16.30 -19.19 52.49
CA VAL A 45 -16.26 -19.71 51.13
C VAL A 45 -15.62 -18.66 50.23
N VAL A 46 -14.55 -19.06 49.53
CA VAL A 46 -13.89 -18.24 48.51
C VAL A 46 -14.40 -18.60 47.12
N GLN A 47 -14.68 -17.60 46.30
CA GLN A 47 -15.10 -17.74 44.91
C GLN A 47 -14.16 -16.93 44.03
N GLN A 48 -13.73 -17.51 42.91
CA GLN A 48 -12.98 -16.80 41.88
C GLN A 48 -13.92 -16.28 40.81
N ASP A 49 -13.84 -15.00 40.49
CA ASP A 49 -14.62 -14.39 39.41
C ASP A 49 -13.87 -14.59 38.08
N ARG A 50 -14.06 -15.75 37.45
CA ARG A 50 -13.25 -16.22 36.30
C ARG A 50 -13.43 -15.41 35.02
N ASP A 51 -14.43 -14.53 34.94
CA ASP A 51 -14.77 -13.69 33.80
C ASP A 51 -14.61 -12.18 34.10
N ILE A 52 -13.84 -11.84 35.15
CA ILE A 52 -13.59 -10.46 35.58
C ILE A 52 -12.10 -10.13 35.59
N ILE A 53 -11.81 -8.89 35.19
CA ILE A 53 -10.54 -8.21 35.48
C ILE A 53 -10.86 -6.93 36.26
N GLU A 54 -10.13 -6.66 37.33
CA GLU A 54 -10.18 -5.37 38.03
C GLU A 54 -8.94 -4.54 37.70
N VAL A 55 -9.14 -3.27 37.36
CA VAL A 55 -8.07 -2.29 37.13
C VAL A 55 -8.20 -1.19 38.17
N TYR A 56 -7.15 -1.01 38.96
CA TYR A 56 -7.07 0.03 39.98
C TYR A 56 -6.23 1.18 39.44
N PHE A 57 -6.69 2.39 39.69
CA PHE A 57 -6.05 3.64 39.31
C PHE A 57 -5.51 4.37 40.54
N ASN A 58 -4.63 5.34 40.33
CA ASN A 58 -4.18 6.27 41.35
C ASN A 58 -5.36 7.14 41.84
N ASN A 59 -5.09 8.13 42.70
CA ASN A 59 -6.15 8.93 43.32
C ASN A 59 -6.89 9.88 42.37
N ASP A 60 -6.51 9.89 41.10
CA ASP A 60 -7.13 10.71 40.06
C ASP A 60 -8.38 10.00 39.54
N LYS A 61 -9.50 10.73 39.52
CA LYS A 61 -10.79 10.16 39.12
C LYS A 61 -10.86 10.07 37.60
N LEU A 62 -11.38 8.94 37.12
CA LEU A 62 -11.71 8.78 35.72
C LEU A 62 -13.01 9.51 35.39
N HIS A 63 -13.09 10.02 34.16
CA HIS A 63 -14.27 10.68 33.64
C HIS A 63 -15.37 9.66 33.36
N VAL A 64 -16.58 9.86 33.88
CA VAL A 64 -17.73 8.99 33.63
C VAL A 64 -18.90 9.85 33.20
N VAL A 65 -19.40 9.60 31.98
CA VAL A 65 -20.54 10.31 31.39
C VAL A 65 -21.41 9.32 30.65
N ASN A 66 -22.70 9.31 30.99
CA ASN A 66 -23.68 8.41 30.38
C ASN A 66 -24.73 9.23 29.61
N ASP A 67 -25.31 8.63 28.58
CA ASP A 67 -26.42 9.22 27.80
C ASP A 67 -27.74 9.22 28.59
N ASP A 68 -28.80 9.75 27.98
CA ASP A 68 -30.14 9.82 28.59
C ASP A 68 -30.74 8.43 28.91
N ASN A 69 -30.21 7.37 28.28
CA ASN A 69 -30.60 5.98 28.51
C ASN A 69 -29.73 5.28 29.56
N GLY A 70 -28.71 5.96 30.09
CA GLY A 70 -27.78 5.45 31.08
C GLY A 70 -26.63 4.61 30.51
N ASN A 71 -26.45 4.60 29.19
CA ASN A 71 -25.31 3.94 28.55
C ASN A 71 -24.06 4.83 28.59
N PRO A 72 -22.86 4.27 28.73
CA PRO A 72 -21.63 5.04 28.67
C PRO A 72 -21.47 5.73 27.31
N THR A 73 -21.22 7.04 27.34
CA THR A 73 -20.83 7.79 26.14
C THR A 73 -19.41 7.41 25.68
N ARG A 74 -19.01 7.84 24.48
CA ARG A 74 -17.69 7.54 23.93
C ARG A 74 -16.53 7.96 24.84
N GLU A 75 -16.67 9.09 25.53
CA GLU A 75 -15.66 9.69 26.42
C GLU A 75 -15.66 9.06 27.82
N SER A 76 -16.62 8.19 28.12
CA SER A 76 -16.81 7.61 29.46
C SER A 76 -15.77 6.53 29.73
N ALA A 77 -15.17 6.53 30.91
CA ALA A 77 -14.33 5.43 31.37
C ALA A 77 -15.09 4.11 31.58
N GLU A 78 -16.43 4.13 31.52
CA GLU A 78 -17.25 2.92 31.49
C GLU A 78 -17.46 2.39 30.05
N ASN A 79 -16.91 3.05 29.03
CA ASN A 79 -16.92 2.57 27.65
C ASN A 79 -16.01 1.33 27.53
N PRO A 80 -16.55 0.14 27.14
CA PRO A 80 -15.75 -1.06 26.96
C PRO A 80 -14.63 -0.94 25.91
N ASP A 81 -14.77 -0.04 24.93
CA ASP A 81 -13.79 0.11 23.85
C ASP A 81 -12.40 0.58 24.34
N PHE A 82 -12.33 1.24 25.50
CA PHE A 82 -11.08 1.63 26.13
C PHE A 82 -10.30 0.47 26.75
N TYR A 83 -10.87 -0.74 26.78
CA TYR A 83 -10.28 -1.88 27.45
C TYR A 83 -10.22 -3.05 26.48
N GLN A 84 -9.01 -3.36 26.01
CA GLN A 84 -8.79 -4.39 25.00
C GLN A 84 -7.92 -5.49 25.60
N LEU A 85 -8.47 -6.71 25.71
CA LEU A 85 -7.74 -7.90 26.11
C LEU A 85 -7.23 -8.60 24.84
N ILE A 86 -5.93 -8.60 24.64
CA ILE A 86 -5.29 -9.05 23.41
C ILE A 86 -4.62 -10.40 23.67
N PHE A 87 -5.10 -11.45 23.03
CA PHE A 87 -4.41 -12.74 23.00
C PHE A 87 -3.25 -12.67 22.01
N THR A 88 -2.04 -12.94 22.46
CA THR A 88 -0.84 -12.70 21.63
C THR A 88 -0.33 -13.92 20.89
N ALA A 89 -1.00 -15.07 20.99
CA ALA A 89 -0.55 -16.35 20.41
C ALA A 89 0.92 -16.71 20.71
N ASP A 90 1.48 -16.20 21.82
CA ASP A 90 2.92 -16.26 22.17
C ASP A 90 3.87 -15.77 21.06
N SER A 91 3.36 -14.91 20.20
CA SER A 91 4.02 -14.28 19.07
C SER A 91 4.56 -12.89 19.44
N VAL A 92 5.61 -12.46 18.74
CA VAL A 92 6.12 -11.07 18.80
C VAL A 92 5.48 -10.18 17.74
N ARG A 93 4.69 -10.77 16.83
CA ARG A 93 3.94 -10.08 15.79
C ARG A 93 2.55 -9.77 16.34
N ASN A 94 1.95 -8.71 15.83
CA ASN A 94 0.56 -8.34 16.13
C ASN A 94 -0.43 -8.84 15.06
N THR A 95 0.05 -9.54 14.03
CA THR A 95 -0.78 -10.04 12.91
C THR A 95 -1.67 -11.22 13.29
N ASP A 96 -1.31 -11.92 14.35
CA ASP A 96 -2.00 -13.06 14.92
C ASP A 96 -2.58 -12.74 16.31
N ASP A 97 -2.61 -11.45 16.68
CA ASP A 97 -3.23 -10.98 17.90
C ASP A 97 -4.76 -10.99 17.76
N ILE A 98 -5.45 -11.59 18.73
CA ILE A 98 -6.92 -11.59 18.79
C ILE A 98 -7.36 -10.60 19.87
N VAL A 99 -8.21 -9.64 19.52
CA VAL A 99 -8.68 -8.60 20.44
C VAL A 99 -10.06 -8.95 20.98
N VAL A 100 -10.18 -9.11 22.29
CA VAL A 100 -11.44 -9.34 23.00
C VAL A 100 -11.76 -8.16 23.91
N LYS A 101 -12.97 -7.60 23.78
CA LYS A 101 -13.46 -6.49 24.61
C LYS A 101 -14.33 -7.01 25.76
N PRO A 102 -14.36 -6.34 26.92
CA PRO A 102 -15.36 -6.62 27.93
C PRO A 102 -16.77 -6.31 27.41
N THR A 103 -17.77 -7.04 27.88
CA THR A 103 -19.18 -6.75 27.60
C THR A 103 -19.71 -5.59 28.42
N ARG A 104 -19.06 -5.30 29.56
CA ARG A 104 -19.41 -4.20 30.44
C ARG A 104 -18.22 -3.74 31.26
N VAL A 105 -18.10 -2.43 31.45
CA VAL A 105 -17.19 -1.81 32.41
C VAL A 105 -18.02 -1.06 33.45
N THR A 106 -17.58 -1.09 34.71
CA THR A 106 -18.18 -0.28 35.78
C THR A 106 -17.08 0.37 36.57
N TYR A 107 -17.16 1.69 36.76
CA TYR A 107 -16.18 2.46 37.49
C TYR A 107 -16.68 2.83 38.89
N ASN A 108 -15.92 2.45 39.91
CA ASN A 108 -16.15 2.86 41.29
C ASN A 108 -15.16 3.97 41.66
N ALA A 109 -15.65 5.21 41.70
CA ALA A 109 -14.86 6.37 42.09
C ALA A 109 -14.39 6.32 43.55
N GLY A 110 -15.08 5.63 44.46
CA GLY A 110 -14.64 5.47 45.85
C GLY A 110 -13.41 4.57 45.98
N GLU A 111 -13.30 3.58 45.10
CA GLU A 111 -12.20 2.60 45.08
C GLU A 111 -11.13 2.90 44.02
N ASN A 112 -11.32 3.94 43.19
CA ASN A 112 -10.51 4.22 41.99
C ASN A 112 -10.37 2.97 41.10
N LYS A 113 -11.48 2.26 40.86
CA LYS A 113 -11.44 0.93 40.26
C LYS A 113 -12.40 0.79 39.08
N ALA A 114 -11.91 0.33 37.94
CA ALA A 114 -12.74 -0.19 36.86
C ALA A 114 -12.85 -1.72 36.97
N THR A 115 -14.08 -2.23 36.89
CA THR A 115 -14.35 -3.67 36.82
C THR A 115 -14.79 -4.01 35.41
N LEU A 116 -13.98 -4.83 34.73
CA LEU A 116 -14.19 -5.29 33.36
C LEU A 116 -14.84 -6.67 33.43
N LYS A 117 -16.04 -6.80 32.86
CA LYS A 117 -16.79 -8.05 32.75
C LYS A 117 -16.70 -8.59 31.33
N PHE A 118 -16.33 -9.85 31.15
CA PHE A 118 -16.31 -10.51 29.84
C PHE A 118 -17.55 -11.40 29.66
N ALA A 119 -17.84 -11.77 28.41
CA ALA A 119 -19.01 -12.58 28.05
C ALA A 119 -18.97 -14.00 28.66
N GLN A 120 -17.77 -14.50 28.95
CA GLN A 120 -17.50 -15.84 29.45
C GLN A 120 -16.19 -15.85 30.25
N ASN A 121 -15.84 -17.00 30.83
CA ASN A 121 -14.59 -17.17 31.57
C ASN A 121 -13.39 -16.83 30.69
N LEU A 122 -12.36 -16.21 31.27
CA LEU A 122 -11.21 -15.74 30.50
C LEU A 122 -10.44 -16.88 29.77
N ASP A 123 -10.52 -18.11 30.27
CA ASP A 123 -9.93 -19.31 29.65
C ASP A 123 -10.81 -19.96 28.58
N GLU A 124 -12.06 -19.51 28.45
CA GLU A 124 -13.06 -20.01 27.50
C GLU A 124 -13.41 -18.92 26.48
N LEU A 125 -12.62 -17.84 26.38
CA LEU A 125 -12.89 -16.76 25.42
C LEU A 125 -12.89 -17.28 23.98
N ILE A 126 -13.79 -16.70 23.19
CA ILE A 126 -13.91 -16.96 21.75
C ILE A 126 -13.32 -15.80 20.98
N ASP A 127 -12.72 -16.13 19.86
CA ASP A 127 -12.32 -15.19 18.84
C ASP A 127 -13.60 -14.53 18.28
N PRO A 128 -13.77 -13.21 18.41
CA PRO A 128 -14.96 -12.52 17.93
C PRO A 128 -15.11 -12.57 16.41
N ASP A 129 -14.01 -12.79 15.67
CA ASP A 129 -14.02 -12.80 14.20
C ASP A 129 -14.36 -14.19 13.65
N THR A 130 -13.86 -15.25 14.30
CA THR A 130 -14.02 -16.62 13.80
C THR A 130 -15.00 -17.48 14.61
N GLY A 131 -15.36 -17.05 15.82
CA GLY A 131 -16.20 -17.81 16.75
C GLY A 131 -15.52 -19.03 17.39
N ASN A 132 -14.23 -19.25 17.11
CA ASN A 132 -13.46 -20.37 17.68
C ASN A 132 -12.98 -20.04 19.10
N GLU A 133 -12.79 -21.05 19.94
CA GLU A 133 -12.15 -20.86 21.25
C GLU A 133 -10.69 -20.40 21.08
N ILE A 134 -10.31 -19.34 21.78
CA ILE A 134 -8.93 -18.85 21.89
C ILE A 134 -8.13 -19.78 22.82
N GLY A 135 -8.77 -20.24 23.89
CA GLY A 135 -8.15 -21.07 24.93
C GLY A 135 -7.16 -20.30 25.83
N PRO A 136 -6.43 -21.01 26.70
CA PRO A 136 -5.47 -20.41 27.61
C PRO A 136 -4.19 -19.96 26.87
N GLY A 137 -3.58 -18.85 27.30
CA GLY A 137 -2.27 -18.42 26.81
C GLY A 137 -1.87 -17.04 27.33
N THR A 138 -0.96 -16.37 26.61
CA THR A 138 -0.49 -15.04 26.99
C THR A 138 -1.45 -13.96 26.49
N PHE A 139 -1.91 -13.14 27.43
CA PHE A 139 -2.76 -11.99 27.14
C PHE A 139 -2.06 -10.69 27.52
N ARG A 140 -2.32 -9.65 26.74
CA ARG A 140 -1.94 -8.27 27.01
C ARG A 140 -3.21 -7.44 27.19
N LEU A 141 -3.32 -6.73 28.32
CA LEU A 141 -4.41 -5.78 28.53
C LEU A 141 -3.95 -4.38 28.12
N ARG A 142 -4.64 -3.78 27.14
CA ARG A 142 -4.49 -2.38 26.75
C ARG A 142 -5.65 -1.57 27.36
N ILE A 143 -5.31 -0.42 27.94
CA ILE A 143 -6.25 0.42 28.71
C ILE A 143 -6.12 1.87 28.22
N GLY A 144 -7.25 2.55 28.03
CA GLY A 144 -7.34 4.00 27.82
C GLY A 144 -7.33 4.46 26.37
N THR A 145 -7.53 3.55 25.40
CA THR A 145 -7.63 3.92 23.98
C THR A 145 -8.64 3.02 23.26
N ASP A 146 -9.45 3.60 22.38
CA ASP A 146 -10.33 2.90 21.42
C ASP A 146 -9.63 2.69 20.07
N GLU A 147 -8.35 3.08 19.95
CA GLU A 147 -7.55 2.91 18.75
C GLU A 147 -7.42 1.43 18.38
N ALA A 148 -7.56 1.18 17.07
CA ALA A 148 -7.27 -0.13 16.50
C ALA A 148 -5.83 -0.56 16.81
N ALA A 149 -5.56 -1.87 16.79
CA ALA A 149 -4.19 -2.34 16.79
C ALA A 149 -3.43 -1.66 15.64
N PRO A 150 -2.23 -1.09 15.89
CA PRO A 150 -1.44 -0.51 14.80
C PRO A 150 -1.21 -1.59 13.74
N LEU A 151 -1.25 -1.21 12.46
CA LEU A 151 -0.94 -2.14 11.38
C LEU A 151 0.45 -2.75 11.62
N PRO A 152 0.67 -4.02 11.25
CA PRO A 152 2.00 -4.59 11.30
C PRO A 152 2.98 -3.74 10.46
N PRO A 153 4.28 -3.72 10.80
CA PRO A 153 5.29 -3.14 9.94
C PRO A 153 5.16 -3.75 8.53
N GLN A 154 5.02 -2.90 7.51
CA GLN A 154 5.04 -3.39 6.14
C GLN A 154 6.44 -3.92 5.83
N GLN A 155 6.54 -5.22 5.58
CA GLN A 155 7.77 -5.83 5.10
C GLN A 155 7.83 -5.68 3.59
N LEU A 156 8.57 -4.67 3.12
CA LEU A 156 8.91 -4.56 1.71
C LEU A 156 10.09 -5.49 1.40
N ALA A 157 9.90 -6.39 0.43
CA ALA A 157 10.97 -7.21 -0.12
C ALA A 157 11.43 -6.57 -1.44
N PRO A 158 12.43 -5.68 -1.41
CA PRO A 158 12.85 -4.98 -2.62
C PRO A 158 13.47 -5.95 -3.62
N VAL A 159 13.28 -5.70 -4.91
CA VAL A 159 13.92 -6.45 -5.99
C VAL A 159 15.22 -5.75 -6.39
N MET A 160 16.37 -6.39 -6.13
CA MET A 160 17.68 -5.83 -6.51
C MET A 160 17.96 -6.10 -7.99
N GLN A 161 18.37 -5.07 -8.74
CA GLN A 161 18.68 -5.20 -10.16
C GLN A 161 19.99 -4.49 -10.51
N VAL A 162 20.77 -5.03 -11.44
CA VAL A 162 21.92 -4.36 -12.06
C VAL A 162 21.90 -4.61 -13.56
N ALA A 163 22.28 -3.63 -14.38
CA ALA A 163 22.34 -3.78 -15.82
C ALA A 163 23.77 -3.56 -16.35
N THR A 164 24.03 -4.06 -17.56
CA THR A 164 25.24 -3.76 -18.33
C THR A 164 24.92 -3.81 -19.81
N ASP A 165 25.59 -2.97 -20.59
CA ASP A 165 25.59 -3.03 -22.04
C ASP A 165 26.77 -3.85 -22.60
N PHE A 166 27.59 -4.42 -21.72
CA PHE A 166 28.84 -5.12 -22.03
C PHE A 166 29.82 -4.30 -22.88
N ASN A 167 29.81 -2.97 -22.75
CA ASN A 167 30.58 -2.05 -23.57
C ASN A 167 30.28 -2.17 -25.08
N THR A 168 29.05 -2.58 -25.44
CA THR A 168 28.61 -2.66 -26.84
C THR A 168 28.08 -1.33 -27.39
N GLN A 169 28.24 -0.23 -26.65
CA GLN A 169 27.70 1.09 -26.99
C GLN A 169 26.16 1.02 -27.09
N ASP A 170 25.52 0.48 -26.05
CA ASP A 170 24.07 0.25 -25.96
C ASP A 170 23.44 -0.63 -27.09
N GLN A 171 24.22 -1.25 -27.98
CA GLN A 171 23.67 -2.18 -28.99
C GLN A 171 22.90 -3.35 -28.35
N VAL A 172 23.23 -3.68 -27.11
CA VAL A 172 22.44 -4.56 -26.25
C VAL A 172 22.55 -4.10 -24.79
N VAL A 173 21.47 -4.22 -24.03
CA VAL A 173 21.46 -4.00 -22.57
C VAL A 173 20.79 -5.18 -21.90
N VAL A 174 21.51 -5.82 -20.97
CA VAL A 174 21.02 -6.95 -20.19
C VAL A 174 20.94 -6.55 -18.72
N GLN A 175 19.78 -6.81 -18.12
CA GLN A 175 19.55 -6.66 -16.70
C GLN A 175 19.64 -8.00 -15.99
N PHE A 176 20.22 -7.98 -14.79
CA PHE A 176 20.27 -9.09 -13.85
C PHE A 176 19.44 -8.71 -12.63
N THR A 177 18.43 -9.51 -12.34
CA THR A 177 17.49 -9.31 -11.24
C THR A 177 17.68 -10.39 -10.19
N ALA A 178 17.89 -10.01 -8.93
CA ALA A 178 18.03 -10.96 -7.84
C ALA A 178 16.72 -11.75 -7.64
N VAL A 179 16.82 -13.07 -7.52
CA VAL A 179 15.69 -13.97 -7.24
C VAL A 179 15.41 -14.05 -5.73
N GLN A 180 16.43 -13.88 -4.91
CA GLN A 180 16.31 -13.78 -3.45
C GLN A 180 17.04 -12.53 -2.97
N SER A 181 16.27 -11.61 -2.39
CA SER A 181 16.82 -10.43 -1.73
C SER A 181 17.33 -10.82 -0.35
N GLY A 182 18.64 -10.92 -0.21
CA GLY A 182 19.32 -11.21 1.05
C GLY A 182 20.40 -10.18 1.33
N GLU A 183 20.74 -10.04 2.61
CA GLU A 183 21.68 -9.03 3.12
C GLU A 183 23.09 -9.15 2.50
N ASP A 184 23.60 -10.36 2.26
CA ASP A 184 24.87 -10.46 1.52
C ASP A 184 24.60 -10.34 0.01
N GLY A 185 25.10 -9.29 -0.62
CA GLY A 185 24.93 -9.04 -2.05
C GLY A 185 25.44 -10.17 -2.97
N ILE A 186 25.00 -10.14 -4.24
CA ILE A 186 25.40 -11.08 -5.30
C ILE A 186 26.43 -10.39 -6.20
N SER A 187 27.50 -11.10 -6.58
CA SER A 187 28.53 -10.59 -7.49
C SER A 187 28.56 -11.40 -8.78
N LEU A 188 28.46 -10.75 -9.93
CA LEU A 188 28.72 -11.35 -11.23
C LEU A 188 30.11 -10.91 -11.69
N VAL A 189 30.99 -11.88 -11.93
CA VAL A 189 32.36 -11.67 -12.38
C VAL A 189 32.48 -12.18 -13.80
N PHE A 190 32.79 -11.29 -14.74
CA PHE A 190 33.00 -11.64 -16.13
C PHE A 190 34.48 -11.78 -16.46
N THR A 191 34.82 -12.87 -17.14
CA THR A 191 36.10 -13.14 -17.81
C THR A 191 35.84 -13.56 -19.26
N LYS A 192 36.90 -13.71 -20.06
CA LYS A 192 36.80 -14.27 -21.41
C LYS A 192 38.02 -15.13 -21.73
N HIS A 193 37.81 -16.22 -22.44
CA HIS A 193 38.89 -17.01 -23.06
C HIS A 193 38.48 -17.56 -24.44
N ASP A 194 39.49 -17.78 -25.28
CA ASP A 194 39.32 -18.49 -26.55
C ASP A 194 39.11 -19.99 -26.27
N GLN A 195 37.92 -20.51 -26.58
CA GLN A 195 37.54 -21.91 -26.36
C GLN A 195 37.94 -22.84 -27.53
N GLY A 196 38.56 -22.30 -28.58
CA GLY A 196 38.95 -23.04 -29.78
C GLY A 196 37.80 -23.39 -30.75
N GLY A 197 36.63 -22.73 -30.64
CA GLY A 197 35.49 -22.89 -31.54
C GLY A 197 34.13 -22.64 -30.87
N ALA A 198 33.05 -23.11 -31.49
CA ALA A 198 31.68 -22.95 -31.00
C ALA A 198 31.47 -23.52 -29.59
N GLY A 199 30.96 -22.68 -28.68
CA GLY A 199 30.72 -23.03 -27.28
C GLY A 199 29.83 -22.00 -26.58
N GLU A 200 29.04 -22.44 -25.60
CA GLU A 200 28.31 -21.56 -24.68
C GLU A 200 29.26 -20.93 -23.66
N PRO A 201 28.92 -19.76 -23.08
CA PRO A 201 29.70 -19.21 -21.98
C PRO A 201 29.72 -20.16 -20.78
N ILE A 202 30.86 -20.26 -20.11
CA ILE A 202 31.05 -21.15 -18.96
C ILE A 202 30.62 -20.40 -17.69
N ILE A 203 29.68 -20.97 -16.95
CA ILE A 203 29.17 -20.38 -15.71
C ILE A 203 29.55 -21.27 -14.53
N SER A 204 30.06 -20.66 -13.46
CA SER A 204 30.30 -21.33 -12.19
C SER A 204 29.78 -20.47 -11.04
N VAL A 205 29.27 -21.11 -10.00
CA VAL A 205 28.70 -20.42 -8.83
C VAL A 205 29.40 -20.90 -7.57
N ALA A 206 30.01 -19.96 -6.85
CA ALA A 206 30.61 -20.18 -5.55
C ALA A 206 30.00 -19.19 -4.55
N ASN A 207 29.26 -19.69 -3.56
CA ASN A 207 28.45 -18.86 -2.65
C ASN A 207 27.51 -17.93 -3.43
N LYS A 208 27.70 -16.61 -3.31
CA LYS A 208 26.94 -15.57 -4.02
C LYS A 208 27.75 -14.91 -5.14
N THR A 209 28.87 -15.50 -5.55
CA THR A 209 29.64 -15.07 -6.71
C THR A 209 29.33 -15.99 -7.88
N ILE A 210 28.84 -15.39 -8.97
CA ILE A 210 28.63 -16.05 -10.25
C ILE A 210 29.79 -15.63 -11.16
N SER A 211 30.69 -16.55 -11.47
CA SER A 211 31.75 -16.32 -12.45
C SER A 211 31.27 -16.77 -13.81
N VAL A 212 31.26 -15.84 -14.76
CA VAL A 212 30.85 -16.03 -16.14
C VAL A 212 32.07 -15.87 -17.03
N ASP A 213 32.42 -16.90 -17.77
CA ASP A 213 33.49 -16.83 -18.75
C ASP A 213 32.91 -16.87 -20.18
N LEU A 214 33.13 -15.79 -20.92
CA LEU A 214 32.67 -15.61 -22.28
C LEU A 214 33.62 -16.27 -23.28
N ASN A 215 33.06 -16.96 -24.28
CA ASN A 215 33.82 -17.48 -25.40
C ASN A 215 34.27 -16.33 -26.31
N SER A 216 35.59 -16.19 -26.51
CA SER A 216 36.18 -15.21 -27.43
C SER A 216 36.80 -15.84 -28.68
N SER A 217 36.47 -17.09 -29.01
CA SER A 217 36.89 -17.73 -30.26
C SER A 217 36.36 -16.96 -31.47
N VAL A 218 37.26 -16.67 -32.42
CA VAL A 218 36.92 -15.84 -33.59
C VAL A 218 35.84 -16.51 -34.44
N GLY A 219 34.71 -15.82 -34.62
CA GLY A 219 33.54 -16.30 -35.36
C GLY A 219 32.54 -17.11 -34.53
N ASP A 220 32.88 -17.40 -33.27
CA ASP A 220 32.09 -18.16 -32.30
C ASP A 220 31.94 -17.39 -30.97
N GLU A 221 32.05 -16.06 -31.02
CA GLU A 221 32.00 -15.20 -29.84
C GLU A 221 30.66 -15.29 -29.12
N THR A 222 30.68 -15.23 -27.79
CA THR A 222 29.44 -15.22 -26.99
C THR A 222 28.58 -14.00 -27.31
N THR A 223 27.32 -14.27 -27.62
CA THR A 223 26.27 -13.27 -27.80
C THR A 223 25.46 -13.03 -26.52
N ALA A 224 24.79 -11.88 -26.42
CA ALA A 224 23.91 -11.59 -25.28
C ALA A 224 22.82 -12.63 -25.08
N ARG A 225 22.23 -13.15 -26.16
CA ARG A 225 21.24 -14.23 -26.12
C ARG A 225 21.79 -15.50 -25.48
N GLN A 226 22.99 -15.92 -25.89
CA GLN A 226 23.65 -17.10 -25.33
C GLN A 226 23.90 -16.92 -23.83
N LEU A 227 24.34 -15.73 -23.40
CA LEU A 227 24.53 -15.44 -21.98
C LEU A 227 23.21 -15.49 -21.19
N ILE A 228 22.16 -14.81 -21.67
CA ILE A 228 20.84 -14.79 -21.01
C ILE A 228 20.32 -16.21 -20.83
N ASP A 229 20.35 -16.99 -21.91
CA ASP A 229 19.89 -18.37 -21.92
C ASP A 229 20.71 -19.26 -20.97
N ALA A 230 22.04 -19.16 -21.03
CA ALA A 230 22.94 -19.95 -20.17
C ALA A 230 22.72 -19.63 -18.68
N MET A 231 22.63 -18.35 -18.32
CA MET A 231 22.38 -17.90 -16.95
C MET A 231 21.05 -18.41 -16.40
N ASN A 232 19.98 -18.27 -17.18
CA ASN A 232 18.63 -18.66 -16.76
C ASN A 232 18.43 -20.19 -16.75
N ARG A 233 19.18 -20.94 -17.56
CA ARG A 233 19.18 -22.42 -17.55
C ARG A 233 20.08 -23.01 -16.47
N HIS A 234 21.11 -22.29 -16.02
CA HIS A 234 22.09 -22.83 -15.07
C HIS A 234 21.46 -23.10 -13.68
N PRO A 235 21.56 -24.33 -13.13
CA PRO A 235 20.83 -24.75 -11.93
C PRO A 235 21.07 -23.90 -10.68
N GLN A 236 22.30 -23.43 -10.47
CA GLN A 236 22.66 -22.59 -9.32
C GLN A 236 22.46 -21.09 -9.58
N ALA A 237 22.90 -20.56 -10.74
CA ALA A 237 22.77 -19.14 -11.06
C ALA A 237 21.31 -18.66 -11.09
N ARG A 238 20.38 -19.44 -11.67
CA ARG A 238 18.96 -19.10 -11.71
C ARG A 238 18.26 -19.04 -10.34
N ARG A 239 18.91 -19.53 -9.29
CA ARG A 239 18.41 -19.40 -7.90
C ARG A 239 18.84 -18.08 -7.26
N LEU A 240 19.83 -17.41 -7.86
CA LEU A 240 20.40 -16.16 -7.37
C LEU A 240 19.95 -14.99 -8.24
N VAL A 241 20.02 -15.11 -9.57
CA VAL A 241 19.67 -14.03 -10.51
C VAL A 241 18.92 -14.54 -11.73
N THR A 242 18.06 -13.69 -12.28
CA THR A 242 17.43 -13.83 -13.60
C THR A 242 18.03 -12.80 -14.54
N ALA A 243 18.45 -13.21 -15.74
CA ALA A 243 18.92 -12.31 -16.79
C ALA A 243 17.81 -11.97 -17.78
N THR A 244 17.63 -10.70 -18.13
CA THR A 244 16.60 -10.22 -19.06
C THR A 244 17.19 -9.23 -20.05
N LEU A 245 16.70 -9.29 -21.29
CA LEU A 245 17.00 -8.28 -22.31
C LEU A 245 16.14 -7.05 -22.04
N ILE A 246 16.77 -5.89 -21.90
CA ILE A 246 16.07 -4.61 -21.71
C ILE A 246 16.07 -3.79 -22.99
N SER A 247 17.19 -3.77 -23.72
CA SER A 247 17.31 -3.04 -24.99
C SER A 247 18.22 -3.78 -25.96
N GLY A 248 18.04 -3.54 -27.26
CA GLY A 248 18.76 -4.19 -28.35
C GLY A 248 17.85 -4.94 -29.32
N PRO A 249 18.40 -5.64 -30.33
CA PRO A 249 17.61 -6.43 -31.26
C PRO A 249 16.86 -7.54 -30.53
N SER A 250 15.63 -7.87 -30.95
CA SER A 250 14.80 -8.89 -30.30
C SER A 250 15.46 -10.28 -30.27
N THR A 251 16.36 -10.56 -31.22
CA THR A 251 17.20 -11.76 -31.25
C THR A 251 18.28 -11.77 -30.17
N ALA A 252 18.73 -10.60 -29.70
CA ALA A 252 19.87 -10.41 -28.80
C ALA A 252 21.16 -11.11 -29.28
N ASN A 253 21.39 -11.19 -30.59
CA ASN A 253 22.57 -11.82 -31.19
C ASN A 253 23.81 -10.91 -31.22
N THR A 254 23.76 -9.77 -30.51
CA THR A 254 24.90 -8.86 -30.36
C THR A 254 26.05 -9.58 -29.66
N ASN A 255 27.24 -9.52 -30.27
CA ASN A 255 28.48 -10.05 -29.69
C ASN A 255 28.87 -9.22 -28.47
N ILE A 256 29.07 -9.89 -27.33
CA ILE A 256 29.46 -9.29 -26.06
C ILE A 256 30.85 -9.74 -25.57
N ALA A 257 31.55 -10.60 -26.32
CA ALA A 257 32.85 -11.13 -25.94
C ALA A 257 34.03 -10.38 -26.59
N THR A 258 33.81 -9.73 -27.73
CA THR A 258 34.83 -8.89 -28.39
C THR A 258 35.19 -7.64 -27.57
N PRO A 259 34.22 -6.85 -27.06
CA PRO A 259 34.54 -5.66 -26.26
C PRO A 259 35.44 -5.96 -25.06
N ASP A 260 36.22 -4.97 -24.63
CA ASP A 260 37.04 -5.08 -23.42
C ASP A 260 36.17 -5.03 -22.17
N ILE A 261 36.55 -5.82 -21.15
CA ILE A 261 35.76 -5.94 -19.93
C ILE A 261 36.23 -4.87 -18.93
N SER A 262 35.43 -3.81 -18.78
CA SER A 262 35.62 -2.77 -17.73
C SER A 262 34.41 -2.63 -16.79
N TYR A 263 33.35 -3.39 -17.04
CA TYR A 263 32.11 -3.41 -16.26
C TYR A 263 32.11 -4.45 -15.13
N SER A 264 33.11 -5.34 -15.07
CA SER A 264 33.20 -6.43 -14.09
C SER A 264 33.97 -6.02 -12.82
N PRO A 265 33.53 -6.41 -11.60
CA PRO A 265 32.32 -7.19 -11.31
C PRO A 265 31.05 -6.32 -11.32
N LEU A 266 29.93 -6.91 -11.73
CA LEU A 266 28.60 -6.35 -11.45
C LEU A 266 28.16 -6.80 -10.06
N ARG A 267 27.63 -5.90 -9.25
CA ARG A 267 27.22 -6.20 -7.87
C ARG A 267 25.74 -5.87 -7.68
N LEU A 268 24.99 -6.82 -7.14
CA LEU A 268 23.63 -6.64 -6.63
C LEU A 268 23.74 -6.58 -5.11
N LEU A 269 23.81 -5.37 -4.55
CA LEU A 269 23.99 -5.13 -3.11
C LEU A 269 22.63 -5.09 -2.40
N GLY A 270 22.54 -5.75 -1.25
CA GLY A 270 21.36 -5.72 -0.38
C GLY A 270 21.32 -4.47 0.50
N LEU A 271 20.12 -4.09 0.96
CA LEU A 271 19.93 -3.00 1.91
C LEU A 271 20.79 -3.24 3.16
N GLY A 272 21.60 -2.25 3.55
CA GLY A 272 22.33 -2.27 4.81
C GLY A 272 23.50 -3.27 4.89
N SER A 273 23.99 -3.77 3.75
CA SER A 273 25.14 -4.71 3.70
C SER A 273 26.44 -4.13 4.29
N SER A 274 26.54 -2.80 4.41
CA SER A 274 27.64 -2.03 4.99
C SER A 274 27.22 -0.59 5.28
N PHE A 275 28.03 0.16 6.04
CA PHE A 275 27.85 1.61 6.25
C PHE A 275 27.82 2.41 4.93
N ASP A 276 28.56 1.95 3.91
CA ASP A 276 28.62 2.55 2.58
C ASP A 276 27.41 2.21 1.69
N THR A 277 26.57 1.25 2.10
CA THR A 277 25.36 0.80 1.36
C THR A 277 24.09 1.00 2.18
N ALA A 278 24.16 1.81 3.23
CA ALA A 278 22.99 2.26 3.96
C ALA A 278 22.16 3.16 3.03
N THR A 279 21.09 2.60 2.47
CA THR A 279 20.13 3.32 1.64
C THR A 279 19.25 4.18 2.53
N ASP A 280 19.26 5.49 2.30
CA ASP A 280 18.30 6.41 2.89
C ASP A 280 16.93 6.14 2.25
N LEU A 281 15.99 5.60 3.03
CA LEU A 281 14.65 5.25 2.57
C LEU A 281 13.71 6.46 2.48
N SER A 282 14.19 7.67 2.78
CA SER A 282 13.38 8.89 2.71
C SER A 282 13.24 9.46 1.29
N ASP A 283 14.10 9.02 0.37
CA ASP A 283 14.16 9.58 -0.98
C ASP A 283 13.71 8.55 -2.01
N ASN A 284 12.56 8.81 -2.63
CA ASN A 284 12.01 8.11 -3.80
C ASN A 284 12.90 8.34 -5.03
N THR A 285 14.17 7.92 -4.94
CA THR A 285 15.22 8.19 -5.92
C THR A 285 15.06 7.23 -7.09
N ASP A 286 14.48 7.76 -8.15
CA ASP A 286 14.70 7.31 -9.52
C ASP A 286 16.22 7.33 -9.78
N LEU A 287 16.81 6.16 -10.05
CA LEU A 287 18.26 6.01 -10.25
C LEU A 287 18.53 5.46 -11.65
N GLY A 288 18.46 6.36 -12.63
CA GLY A 288 19.11 6.18 -13.91
C GLY A 288 20.62 5.89 -13.76
N PRO A 289 21.33 5.62 -14.86
CA PRO A 289 22.78 5.46 -14.85
C PRO A 289 23.50 6.63 -14.16
N VAL A 290 24.44 6.31 -13.28
CA VAL A 290 25.33 7.30 -12.65
C VAL A 290 26.53 7.56 -13.55
N LEU A 291 26.80 8.83 -13.82
CA LEU A 291 28.01 9.25 -14.52
C LEU A 291 29.15 9.38 -13.51
N VAL A 292 30.23 8.62 -13.71
CA VAL A 292 31.45 8.70 -12.91
C VAL A 292 32.51 9.44 -13.72
N VAL A 293 33.01 10.54 -13.17
CA VAL A 293 34.15 11.25 -13.73
C VAL A 293 35.42 10.55 -13.23
N THR A 294 36.21 10.00 -14.16
CA THR A 294 37.35 9.11 -13.86
C THR A 294 38.69 9.85 -13.89
N GLY A 295 38.75 11.04 -14.49
CA GLY A 295 39.96 11.84 -14.63
C GLY A 295 39.79 13.34 -14.32
N SER A 296 40.89 14.09 -14.38
CA SER A 296 40.89 15.56 -14.37
C SER A 296 40.72 16.12 -15.79
N GLY A 297 40.77 17.44 -15.99
CA GLY A 297 40.52 18.05 -17.31
C GLY A 297 41.38 17.52 -18.46
N ASN A 298 42.55 16.93 -18.18
CA ASN A 298 43.42 16.32 -19.17
C ASN A 298 42.95 14.95 -19.70
N ALA A 299 41.91 14.37 -19.10
CA ALA A 299 41.28 13.12 -19.55
C ALA A 299 40.19 13.35 -20.62
N PHE A 300 40.01 14.61 -21.03
CA PHE A 300 38.97 15.06 -21.95
C PHE A 300 39.62 15.82 -23.09
N ALA A 301 39.09 15.64 -24.29
CA ALA A 301 39.50 16.36 -25.48
C ALA A 301 38.39 17.31 -25.96
N ASP A 302 38.83 18.36 -26.65
CA ASP A 302 37.93 19.31 -27.29
C ASP A 302 37.05 18.61 -28.33
N GLY A 303 35.75 18.89 -28.30
CA GLY A 303 34.77 18.28 -29.19
C GLY A 303 34.29 16.88 -28.79
N GLU A 304 34.78 16.30 -27.70
CA GLU A 304 34.20 15.06 -27.15
C GLU A 304 32.76 15.32 -26.69
N PHE A 305 31.87 14.34 -26.84
CA PHE A 305 30.47 14.53 -26.48
C PHE A 305 29.80 13.27 -25.95
N PHE A 306 28.66 13.46 -25.30
CA PHE A 306 27.75 12.40 -24.87
C PHE A 306 26.29 12.88 -25.00
N PHE A 307 25.34 11.95 -24.89
CA PHE A 307 23.92 12.25 -24.92
C PHE A 307 23.23 11.83 -23.62
N ILE A 308 22.20 12.59 -23.25
CA ILE A 308 21.22 12.20 -22.23
C ILE A 308 19.84 12.25 -22.88
N THR A 309 19.04 11.21 -22.66
CA THR A 309 17.65 11.12 -23.13
C THR A 309 16.69 11.04 -21.95
N ASP A 310 15.65 11.86 -21.99
CA ASP A 310 14.45 11.77 -21.14
C ASP A 310 13.31 11.12 -21.95
N THR A 311 12.69 10.07 -21.42
CA THR A 311 11.50 9.41 -22.01
C THR A 311 10.26 9.52 -21.12
N SER A 312 10.29 10.35 -20.07
CA SER A 312 9.16 10.55 -19.15
C SER A 312 7.97 11.22 -19.83
N GLY A 313 8.22 12.02 -20.86
CA GLY A 313 7.20 12.63 -21.72
C GLY A 313 6.71 11.73 -22.86
N PRO A 314 5.58 12.06 -23.50
CA PRO A 314 5.02 11.30 -24.63
C PRO A 314 5.91 11.30 -25.89
N THR A 315 6.96 12.11 -25.92
CA THR A 315 7.98 12.12 -26.96
C THR A 315 9.36 12.21 -26.31
N PRO A 316 10.28 11.27 -26.58
CA PRO A 316 11.62 11.29 -26.01
C PRO A 316 12.38 12.57 -26.38
N VAL A 317 13.07 13.17 -25.41
CA VAL A 317 13.91 14.35 -25.60
C VAL A 317 15.37 13.95 -25.38
N THR A 318 16.18 14.01 -26.44
CA THR A 318 17.63 13.78 -26.36
C THR A 318 18.39 15.10 -26.44
N ARG A 319 19.37 15.28 -25.55
CA ARG A 319 20.31 16.42 -25.55
C ARG A 319 21.74 15.92 -25.74
N LYS A 320 22.49 16.62 -26.58
CA LYS A 320 23.93 16.41 -26.81
C LYS A 320 24.72 17.39 -25.95
N PHE A 321 25.68 16.89 -25.20
CA PHE A 321 26.60 17.67 -24.38
C PHE A 321 28.01 17.52 -24.92
N GLU A 322 28.68 18.63 -25.22
CA GLU A 322 30.00 18.65 -25.87
C GLU A 322 31.02 19.38 -25.00
N PHE A 323 32.19 18.77 -24.79
CA PHE A 323 33.31 19.37 -24.06
C PHE A 323 34.01 20.42 -24.93
N ASP A 324 34.03 21.66 -24.45
CA ASP A 324 34.57 22.84 -25.16
C ASP A 324 35.71 23.47 -24.35
N SER A 325 36.89 23.51 -24.94
CA SER A 325 38.11 24.12 -24.39
C SER A 325 38.52 25.42 -25.08
N ASP A 326 37.78 25.85 -26.10
CA ASP A 326 38.13 27.00 -26.92
C ASP A 326 37.95 28.34 -26.18
N SER A 327 38.76 29.33 -26.60
CA SER A 327 38.65 30.70 -26.10
C SER A 327 38.88 31.70 -27.25
N PRO A 328 37.83 32.32 -27.80
CA PRO A 328 36.42 32.27 -27.37
C PRO A 328 35.74 30.91 -27.62
N PRO A 329 34.67 30.57 -26.86
CA PRO A 329 33.94 29.30 -27.02
C PRO A 329 33.48 29.06 -28.45
N ALA A 330 33.73 27.86 -28.98
CA ALA A 330 33.31 27.44 -30.30
C ALA A 330 32.97 25.95 -30.29
N LEU A 331 31.69 25.62 -30.45
CA LEU A 331 31.26 24.23 -30.52
C LEU A 331 31.48 23.67 -31.93
N ASN A 332 31.93 22.42 -32.00
CA ASN A 332 32.03 21.65 -33.23
C ASN A 332 30.64 21.32 -33.80
N ASP A 333 29.65 21.18 -32.91
CA ASP A 333 28.24 21.08 -33.24
C ASP A 333 27.47 22.27 -32.65
N SER A 334 26.93 23.13 -33.51
CA SER A 334 26.22 24.34 -33.09
C SER A 334 24.93 24.06 -32.31
N ASP A 335 24.37 22.85 -32.42
CA ASP A 335 23.15 22.44 -31.72
C ASP A 335 23.44 21.73 -30.38
N ALA A 336 24.73 21.53 -30.04
CA ALA A 336 25.14 20.92 -28.77
C ALA A 336 25.10 21.90 -27.60
N ILE A 337 25.06 21.35 -26.38
CA ILE A 337 25.19 22.09 -25.13
C ILE A 337 26.65 22.03 -24.68
N GLY A 338 27.32 23.18 -24.66
CA GLY A 338 28.73 23.27 -24.30
C GLY A 338 28.98 23.03 -22.81
N ILE A 339 29.91 22.12 -22.52
CA ILE A 339 30.54 21.91 -21.22
C ILE A 339 31.91 22.58 -21.28
N SER A 340 31.99 23.80 -20.75
CA SER A 340 33.27 24.52 -20.73
C SER A 340 34.27 23.84 -19.79
N PHE A 341 35.45 23.51 -20.32
CA PHE A 341 36.51 22.92 -19.53
C PHE A 341 37.91 23.47 -19.88
N ARG A 342 38.90 23.13 -19.05
CA ARG A 342 40.32 23.35 -19.34
C ARG A 342 41.13 22.11 -18.97
N PRO A 343 42.17 21.74 -19.73
CA PRO A 343 43.02 20.59 -19.40
C PRO A 343 43.66 20.64 -18.00
N THR A 344 43.78 21.83 -17.41
CA THR A 344 44.35 22.06 -16.08
C THR A 344 43.33 21.97 -14.93
N GLN A 345 42.04 21.79 -15.20
CA GLN A 345 41.01 21.69 -14.16
C GLN A 345 41.16 20.40 -13.35
N THR A 346 40.87 20.48 -12.06
CA THR A 346 40.77 19.29 -11.21
C THR A 346 39.50 18.51 -11.53
N GLN A 347 39.47 17.22 -11.20
CA GLN A 347 38.28 16.37 -11.36
C GLN A 347 37.02 16.99 -10.74
N SER A 348 37.10 17.53 -9.52
CA SER A 348 35.95 18.15 -8.85
C SER A 348 35.43 19.40 -9.59
N GLN A 349 36.33 20.22 -10.14
CA GLN A 349 35.94 21.38 -10.95
C GLN A 349 35.26 20.96 -12.24
N LEU A 350 35.70 19.86 -12.85
CA LEU A 350 35.10 19.33 -14.07
C LEU A 350 33.72 18.72 -13.79
N VAL A 351 33.57 17.96 -12.70
CA VAL A 351 32.27 17.39 -12.30
C VAL A 351 31.23 18.51 -12.12
N GLN A 352 31.62 19.62 -11.48
CA GLN A 352 30.75 20.80 -11.34
C GLN A 352 30.36 21.43 -12.69
N ALA A 353 31.28 21.48 -13.66
CA ALA A 353 30.99 21.99 -15.00
C ALA A 353 29.96 21.12 -15.73
N ILE A 354 30.09 19.80 -15.63
CA ILE A 354 29.14 18.84 -16.21
C ILE A 354 27.75 18.99 -15.57
N VAL A 355 27.67 18.96 -14.23
CA VAL A 355 26.40 19.12 -13.47
C VAL A 355 25.70 20.43 -13.83
N SER A 356 26.46 21.53 -13.88
CA SER A 356 25.89 22.85 -14.20
C SER A 356 25.32 22.89 -15.62
N SER A 357 26.00 22.25 -16.57
CA SER A 357 25.56 22.21 -17.98
C SER A 357 24.29 21.38 -18.14
N ILE A 358 24.19 20.24 -17.44
CA ILE A 358 22.99 19.38 -17.46
C ILE A 358 21.79 20.12 -16.84
N ASN A 359 21.97 20.71 -15.65
CA ASN A 359 20.89 21.45 -14.98
C ASN A 359 20.48 22.72 -15.75
N GLY A 360 21.38 23.30 -16.54
CA GLY A 360 21.09 24.42 -17.43
C GLY A 360 20.37 24.03 -18.74
N ALA A 361 20.29 22.74 -19.08
CA ALA A 361 19.80 22.26 -20.37
C ALA A 361 18.27 22.21 -20.51
N ASN A 362 17.53 22.34 -19.40
CA ASN A 362 16.07 22.46 -19.33
C ASN A 362 15.33 21.37 -20.15
N PHE A 363 15.52 20.09 -19.80
CA PHE A 363 14.96 18.95 -20.54
C PHE A 363 14.49 17.78 -19.65
N GLY A 364 13.98 18.07 -18.44
CA GLY A 364 13.37 17.07 -17.56
C GLY A 364 14.36 16.27 -16.69
N VAL A 365 15.66 16.36 -16.97
CA VAL A 365 16.73 15.71 -16.19
C VAL A 365 17.34 16.67 -15.18
N THR A 366 17.51 16.22 -13.94
CA THR A 366 18.26 16.95 -12.89
C THR A 366 19.53 16.18 -12.54
N ALA A 367 20.69 16.84 -12.58
CA ALA A 367 21.97 16.30 -12.16
C ALA A 367 22.31 16.72 -10.73
N ARG A 368 22.66 15.75 -9.88
CA ARG A 368 23.13 15.95 -8.51
C ARG A 368 24.56 15.48 -8.33
N LEU A 369 25.33 16.25 -7.57
CA LEU A 369 26.73 15.98 -7.30
C LEU A 369 26.89 15.03 -6.11
N SER A 370 27.61 13.94 -6.29
CA SER A 370 27.96 12.96 -5.25
C SER A 370 29.45 12.61 -5.35
N GLY A 371 30.32 13.48 -4.85
CA GLY A 371 31.78 13.33 -4.96
C GLY A 371 32.28 13.44 -6.41
N ASN A 372 32.85 12.37 -6.97
CA ASN A 372 33.21 12.28 -8.40
C ASN A 372 32.11 11.63 -9.26
N LYS A 373 30.95 11.35 -8.65
CA LYS A 373 29.77 10.80 -9.31
C LYS A 373 28.73 11.89 -9.55
N ILE A 374 27.97 11.72 -10.61
CA ILE A 374 26.85 12.56 -11.00
C ILE A 374 25.63 11.65 -11.10
N GLU A 375 24.72 11.84 -10.17
CA GLU A 375 23.42 11.18 -10.15
C GLU A 375 22.46 11.97 -11.04
N LEU A 376 21.71 11.28 -11.89
CA LEU A 376 20.70 11.88 -12.74
C LEU A 376 19.32 11.43 -12.28
N GLU A 377 18.41 12.39 -12.13
CA GLU A 377 17.00 12.18 -11.82
C GLU A 377 16.18 12.52 -13.07
N GLY A 378 15.22 11.66 -13.44
CA GLY A 378 14.36 11.86 -14.62
C GLY A 378 15.02 11.51 -15.96
N ASP A 379 16.24 10.95 -15.96
CA ASP A 379 16.85 10.43 -17.17
C ASP A 379 16.39 9.00 -17.48
N SER A 380 16.31 8.67 -18.76
CA SER A 380 15.98 7.32 -19.23
C SER A 380 17.17 6.59 -19.85
N ARG A 381 18.14 7.36 -20.37
CA ARG A 381 19.32 6.84 -21.05
C ARG A 381 20.43 7.87 -21.07
N ILE A 382 21.65 7.41 -20.79
CA ILE A 382 22.91 8.12 -21.07
C ILE A 382 23.69 7.33 -22.11
N ASP A 383 24.16 8.00 -23.15
CA ASP A 383 24.97 7.43 -24.24
C ASP A 383 26.32 8.16 -24.31
N LEU A 384 27.41 7.46 -24.01
CA LEU A 384 28.78 8.02 -23.99
C LEU A 384 29.47 8.00 -25.37
N SER A 385 28.78 7.62 -26.45
CA SER A 385 29.36 7.44 -27.80
C SER A 385 30.55 6.45 -27.80
N ASP A 386 31.55 6.62 -28.67
CA ASP A 386 32.80 5.80 -28.72
C ASP A 386 33.66 5.86 -27.43
N GLY A 387 33.14 6.50 -26.38
CA GLY A 387 33.72 6.61 -25.05
C GLY A 387 34.41 7.95 -24.88
N VAL A 388 33.80 8.84 -24.10
CA VAL A 388 34.52 9.96 -23.48
C VAL A 388 35.47 9.36 -22.44
N PRO A 389 36.81 9.31 -22.65
CA PRO A 389 37.72 8.53 -21.81
C PRO A 389 37.69 8.93 -20.33
N GLY A 390 37.39 10.20 -20.07
CA GLY A 390 37.24 10.75 -18.72
C GLY A 390 35.88 10.48 -18.04
N LEU A 391 34.93 9.82 -18.72
CA LEU A 391 33.63 9.42 -18.17
C LEU A 391 33.48 7.90 -18.17
N ARG A 392 32.77 7.41 -17.15
CA ARG A 392 32.31 6.03 -17.07
C ARG A 392 30.87 5.99 -16.60
N LYS A 393 30.08 5.08 -17.15
CA LYS A 393 28.70 4.80 -16.71
C LYS A 393 28.72 3.72 -15.63
N GLU A 394 28.10 3.99 -14.47
CA GLU A 394 27.80 2.99 -13.45
C GLU A 394 26.29 2.79 -13.37
N PHE A 395 25.83 1.54 -13.45
CA PHE A 395 24.45 1.21 -13.15
C PHE A 395 24.32 0.98 -11.65
N GLN A 396 23.51 1.78 -10.95
CA GLN A 396 23.22 1.55 -9.54
C GLN A 396 22.23 0.39 -9.37
N THR A 397 22.25 -0.18 -8.17
CA THR A 397 21.27 -1.19 -7.75
C THR A 397 19.89 -0.54 -7.68
N LYS A 398 18.95 -1.00 -8.51
CA LYS A 398 17.57 -0.49 -8.50
C LYS A 398 16.87 -0.93 -7.21
N PHE A 399 16.21 0.01 -6.55
CA PHE A 399 15.19 -0.24 -5.54
C PHE A 399 13.84 0.03 -6.19
N ASP A 400 13.08 -1.02 -6.51
CA ASP A 400 11.72 -0.88 -7.04
C ASP A 400 10.76 -1.33 -5.94
N LEU A 401 10.12 -0.36 -5.27
CA LEU A 401 8.99 -0.66 -4.37
C LEU A 401 7.68 -0.88 -5.12
N GLY A 402 7.69 -0.74 -6.46
CA GLY A 402 6.48 -0.50 -7.22
C GLY A 402 5.84 0.84 -6.83
N SER A 403 4.69 1.13 -7.44
CA SER A 403 3.84 2.23 -6.99
C SER A 403 3.09 1.79 -5.72
N VAL A 404 3.28 2.49 -4.60
CA VAL A 404 2.49 2.27 -3.38
C VAL A 404 1.17 3.01 -3.53
N LEU A 405 0.06 2.27 -3.59
CA LEU A 405 -1.28 2.86 -3.52
C LEU A 405 -1.58 3.25 -2.07
N VAL A 406 -1.56 4.55 -1.79
CA VAL A 406 -1.93 5.10 -0.49
C VAL A 406 -3.35 5.65 -0.55
N MET A 407 -4.25 5.08 0.24
CA MET A 407 -5.58 5.62 0.46
C MET A 407 -5.48 6.72 1.53
N THR A 408 -5.65 7.98 1.14
CA THR A 408 -5.50 9.14 2.05
C THR A 408 -6.83 9.70 2.56
N GLY A 409 -7.96 9.16 2.11
CA GLY A 409 -9.31 9.57 2.51
C GLY A 409 -10.19 8.38 2.90
N ASP A 410 -11.29 8.66 3.61
CA ASP A 410 -12.32 7.68 3.92
C ASP A 410 -13.25 7.44 2.70
N GLY A 411 -14.19 6.51 2.84
CA GLY A 411 -15.14 6.15 1.78
C GLY A 411 -16.02 7.31 1.26
N THR A 412 -16.07 8.46 1.95
CA THR A 412 -16.83 9.64 1.51
C THR A 412 -16.09 10.49 0.48
N THR A 413 -14.78 10.25 0.32
CA THR A 413 -13.92 10.99 -0.61
C THR A 413 -13.89 10.41 -2.03
N PHE A 414 -14.46 9.21 -2.21
CA PHE A 414 -14.52 8.52 -3.50
C PHE A 414 -15.89 8.71 -4.14
N ALA A 415 -15.90 9.04 -5.43
CA ALA A 415 -17.13 9.14 -6.20
C ALA A 415 -17.53 7.74 -6.73
N ASP A 416 -18.83 7.53 -6.87
CA ASP A 416 -19.34 6.35 -7.58
C ASP A 416 -18.87 6.35 -9.03
N GLY A 417 -18.49 5.17 -9.55
CA GLY A 417 -17.87 4.99 -10.87
C GLY A 417 -16.42 5.47 -10.98
N GLN A 418 -15.78 5.84 -9.86
CA GLN A 418 -14.38 6.26 -9.89
C GLN A 418 -13.47 5.07 -10.19
N THR A 419 -12.68 5.17 -11.25
CA THR A 419 -11.77 4.10 -11.66
C THR A 419 -10.35 4.33 -11.17
N LEU A 420 -9.72 3.26 -10.70
CA LEU A 420 -8.27 3.13 -10.49
C LEU A 420 -7.72 2.19 -11.55
N SER A 421 -6.66 2.57 -12.26
CA SER A 421 -5.97 1.65 -13.19
C SER A 421 -4.55 1.36 -12.73
N VAL A 422 -4.19 0.07 -12.74
CA VAL A 422 -2.84 -0.41 -12.45
C VAL A 422 -2.27 -1.00 -13.73
N THR A 423 -1.14 -0.48 -14.20
CA THR A 423 -0.50 -0.94 -15.43
C THR A 423 0.79 -1.70 -15.11
N GLU A 424 0.90 -2.93 -15.60
CA GLU A 424 2.12 -3.72 -15.45
C GLU A 424 3.25 -3.16 -16.32
N ASN A 425 4.38 -2.84 -15.68
CA ASN A 425 5.53 -2.21 -16.35
C ASN A 425 6.20 -3.13 -17.41
N ALA A 426 6.12 -4.46 -17.24
CA ALA A 426 6.79 -5.42 -18.11
C ALA A 426 5.95 -5.88 -19.32
N GLY A 427 4.66 -5.51 -19.40
CA GLY A 427 3.74 -6.01 -20.42
C GLY A 427 2.72 -5.00 -20.95
N GLY A 428 2.60 -3.82 -20.32
CA GLY A 428 1.66 -2.77 -20.73
C GLY A 428 0.18 -3.12 -20.51
N VAL A 429 -0.11 -4.24 -19.83
CA VAL A 429 -1.47 -4.64 -19.48
C VAL A 429 -1.96 -3.74 -18.36
N SER A 430 -3.07 -3.05 -18.59
CA SER A 430 -3.74 -2.24 -17.57
C SER A 430 -4.93 -3.00 -17.00
N HIS A 431 -4.98 -3.09 -15.67
CA HIS A 431 -6.12 -3.58 -14.92
C HIS A 431 -6.85 -2.38 -14.31
N THR A 432 -8.09 -2.18 -14.73
CA THR A 432 -8.96 -1.13 -14.18
C THR A 432 -9.88 -1.72 -13.13
N PHE A 433 -9.87 -1.09 -11.95
CA PHE A 433 -10.74 -1.35 -10.83
C PHE A 433 -11.71 -0.17 -10.70
N GLU A 434 -12.99 -0.43 -10.59
CA GLU A 434 -14.02 0.58 -10.38
C GLU A 434 -14.45 0.58 -8.92
N LEU A 435 -14.57 1.76 -8.34
CA LEU A 435 -15.17 1.97 -7.03
C LEU A 435 -16.66 2.23 -7.23
N ASP A 436 -17.49 1.35 -6.67
CA ASP A 436 -18.93 1.37 -6.83
C ASP A 436 -19.57 1.43 -5.44
N ALA A 437 -20.46 2.40 -5.21
CA ALA A 437 -21.16 2.58 -3.95
C ALA A 437 -22.39 1.66 -3.79
N GLY A 438 -22.85 1.07 -4.90
CA GLY A 438 -23.96 0.15 -5.03
C GLY A 438 -25.34 0.72 -4.66
N ASN A 439 -26.38 -0.09 -4.83
CA ASN A 439 -27.77 0.32 -4.56
C ASN A 439 -28.12 0.08 -3.09
N TRP A 440 -28.74 1.05 -2.41
CA TRP A 440 -29.18 0.86 -1.03
C TRP A 440 -30.64 1.27 -0.81
N ILE A 441 -31.31 0.58 0.12
CA ILE A 441 -32.62 0.96 0.62
C ILE A 441 -32.51 1.44 2.06
N THR A 442 -33.31 2.43 2.42
CA THR A 442 -33.52 2.79 3.82
C THR A 442 -34.84 2.20 4.28
N LEU A 443 -34.75 1.33 5.29
CA LEU A 443 -35.89 0.68 5.92
C LEU A 443 -36.42 1.52 7.09
N PRO A 444 -37.74 1.60 7.27
CA PRO A 444 -38.35 2.35 8.36
C PRO A 444 -38.20 1.63 9.71
N ALA A 445 -38.51 2.33 10.81
CA ALA A 445 -38.66 1.70 12.11
C ALA A 445 -39.98 0.91 12.20
N GLY A 446 -40.09 -0.01 13.16
CA GLY A 446 -41.29 -0.81 13.38
C GLY A 446 -42.54 0.04 13.61
N ALA A 447 -42.40 1.21 14.25
CA ALA A 447 -43.52 2.13 14.51
C ALA A 447 -44.18 2.69 13.23
N ASP A 448 -43.47 2.67 12.11
CA ASP A 448 -43.94 3.16 10.81
C ASP A 448 -44.40 2.02 9.88
N LEU A 449 -44.33 0.77 10.34
CA LEU A 449 -44.80 -0.42 9.62
C LEU A 449 -46.22 -0.81 10.07
N VAL A 450 -46.99 -1.36 9.14
CA VAL A 450 -48.33 -1.92 9.39
C VAL A 450 -48.32 -3.42 9.10
N ASP A 451 -49.07 -4.19 9.88
CA ASP A 451 -49.24 -5.63 9.64
C ASP A 451 -49.74 -5.91 8.21
N GLY A 452 -49.01 -6.75 7.48
CA GLY A 452 -49.29 -7.09 6.08
C GLY A 452 -48.59 -6.21 5.04
N ASP A 453 -47.77 -5.23 5.47
CA ASP A 453 -46.93 -4.45 4.56
C ASP A 453 -45.95 -5.34 3.78
N LYS A 454 -45.63 -4.93 2.54
CA LYS A 454 -44.84 -5.77 1.62
C LYS A 454 -43.64 -5.05 1.02
N LEU A 455 -42.51 -5.73 0.99
CA LEU A 455 -41.30 -5.38 0.27
C LEU A 455 -41.06 -6.41 -0.84
N THR A 456 -40.97 -5.97 -2.08
CA THR A 456 -40.70 -6.85 -3.22
C THR A 456 -39.34 -6.52 -3.82
N ILE A 457 -38.54 -7.57 -4.05
CA ILE A 457 -37.23 -7.48 -4.70
C ILE A 457 -37.28 -8.29 -6.00
N SER A 458 -36.87 -7.67 -7.10
CA SER A 458 -36.79 -8.28 -8.42
C SER A 458 -35.47 -7.94 -9.09
N ASP A 459 -35.02 -8.81 -9.97
CA ASP A 459 -33.88 -8.62 -10.86
C ASP A 459 -34.29 -8.37 -12.31
N GLY A 460 -35.60 -8.23 -12.56
CA GLY A 460 -36.17 -8.10 -13.90
C GLY A 460 -36.11 -9.37 -14.76
N VAL A 461 -35.54 -10.48 -14.27
CA VAL A 461 -35.32 -11.71 -15.03
C VAL A 461 -36.06 -12.89 -14.40
N ASN A 462 -35.89 -13.09 -13.10
CA ASN A 462 -36.51 -14.14 -12.31
C ASN A 462 -37.82 -13.65 -11.66
N ALA A 463 -38.60 -14.60 -11.13
CA ALA A 463 -39.80 -14.27 -10.39
C ALA A 463 -39.44 -13.41 -9.15
N PRO A 464 -40.15 -12.30 -8.90
CA PRO A 464 -39.86 -11.41 -7.79
C PRO A 464 -40.07 -12.14 -6.46
N VAL A 465 -39.20 -11.83 -5.48
CA VAL A 465 -39.34 -12.29 -4.10
C VAL A 465 -40.11 -11.23 -3.32
N VAL A 466 -41.20 -11.66 -2.68
CA VAL A 466 -42.03 -10.79 -1.86
C VAL A 466 -41.80 -11.13 -0.39
N PHE A 467 -41.48 -10.12 0.39
CA PHE A 467 -41.35 -10.16 1.83
C PHE A 467 -42.56 -9.46 2.46
N GLU A 468 -43.17 -10.09 3.46
CA GLU A 468 -44.35 -9.60 4.15
C GLU A 468 -44.03 -9.35 5.63
N PHE A 469 -44.22 -8.11 6.08
CA PHE A 469 -44.03 -7.71 7.47
C PHE A 469 -45.22 -8.16 8.32
N LYS A 470 -44.94 -8.84 9.42
CA LYS A 470 -45.94 -9.34 10.38
C LYS A 470 -45.74 -8.71 11.74
N ASP A 471 -46.79 -8.05 12.24
CA ASP A 471 -46.79 -7.49 13.58
C ASP A 471 -46.94 -8.62 14.60
N SER A 472 -45.83 -8.94 15.27
CA SER A 472 -45.73 -9.99 16.27
C SER A 472 -46.50 -9.69 17.56
N THR A 473 -47.00 -8.46 17.74
CA THR A 473 -47.76 -8.04 18.91
C THR A 473 -49.28 -8.21 18.74
N LEU A 474 -49.77 -8.47 17.52
CA LEU A 474 -51.19 -8.68 17.26
C LEU A 474 -51.65 -10.08 17.66
N ALA A 475 -52.78 -10.15 18.36
CA ALA A 475 -53.38 -11.43 18.78
C ALA A 475 -53.93 -12.27 17.62
N VAL A 476 -54.23 -11.63 16.48
CA VAL A 476 -54.61 -12.29 15.22
C VAL A 476 -53.91 -11.57 14.07
N PRO A 477 -52.69 -11.99 13.71
CA PRO A 477 -51.96 -11.42 12.58
C PRO A 477 -52.69 -11.73 11.27
N THR A 478 -52.48 -10.88 10.26
CA THR A 478 -52.93 -11.17 8.89
C THR A 478 -52.30 -12.50 8.40
N PRO A 479 -53.02 -13.33 7.63
CA PRO A 479 -52.46 -14.57 7.10
C PRO A 479 -51.29 -14.30 6.13
N LEU A 480 -50.27 -15.16 6.14
CA LEU A 480 -49.17 -15.09 5.18
C LEU A 480 -49.64 -15.53 3.78
N THR A 481 -49.34 -14.77 2.74
CA THR A 481 -49.81 -15.05 1.37
C THR A 481 -48.74 -15.69 0.48
N GLY A 482 -48.03 -16.72 0.96
CA GLY A 482 -46.94 -17.35 0.20
C GLY A 482 -45.69 -16.49 0.06
N ASP A 483 -45.63 -15.37 0.78
CA ASP A 483 -44.51 -14.43 0.87
C ASP A 483 -43.51 -14.86 1.96
N VAL A 484 -42.30 -14.30 1.95
CA VAL A 484 -41.29 -14.52 3.00
C VAL A 484 -41.62 -13.64 4.21
N GLN A 485 -41.84 -14.25 5.37
CA GLN A 485 -42.25 -13.53 6.59
C GLN A 485 -41.10 -12.73 7.21
N ILE A 486 -41.41 -11.51 7.65
CA ILE A 486 -40.53 -10.68 8.49
C ILE A 486 -41.29 -10.22 9.73
N ASP A 487 -40.96 -10.76 10.89
CA ASP A 487 -41.63 -10.39 12.14
C ASP A 487 -41.13 -9.05 12.67
N PHE A 488 -42.04 -8.13 12.99
CA PHE A 488 -41.70 -6.87 13.66
C PHE A 488 -42.52 -6.62 14.92
N ASP A 489 -42.00 -5.80 15.82
CA ASP A 489 -42.67 -5.22 16.97
C ASP A 489 -42.70 -3.69 16.78
N PRO A 490 -43.88 -3.07 16.63
CA PRO A 490 -44.01 -1.64 16.36
C PRO A 490 -43.51 -0.74 17.50
N THR A 491 -43.30 -1.31 18.70
CA THR A 491 -42.86 -0.56 19.89
C THR A 491 -41.38 -0.74 20.21
N MET A 492 -40.76 -1.80 19.70
CA MET A 492 -39.39 -2.19 20.07
C MET A 492 -38.41 -2.13 18.89
N ASP A 493 -38.86 -2.37 17.66
CA ASP A 493 -37.93 -2.46 16.52
C ASP A 493 -37.57 -1.07 15.99
N THR A 494 -36.29 -0.73 16.12
CA THR A 494 -35.69 0.42 15.43
C THR A 494 -35.51 0.11 13.92
N ALA A 495 -35.22 1.15 13.13
CA ALA A 495 -34.89 0.97 11.71
C ALA A 495 -33.74 -0.03 11.47
N ASP A 496 -32.74 -0.05 12.36
CA ASP A 496 -31.63 -1.01 12.31
C ASP A 496 -32.06 -2.44 12.66
N ALA A 497 -33.01 -2.60 13.60
CA ALA A 497 -33.58 -3.90 13.94
C ALA A 497 -34.41 -4.47 12.77
N ILE A 498 -35.25 -3.63 12.14
CA ILE A 498 -35.98 -4.00 10.92
C ILE A 498 -35.00 -4.39 9.80
N ARG A 499 -33.94 -3.60 9.59
CA ARG A 499 -32.87 -3.89 8.62
C ARG A 499 -32.19 -5.23 8.85
N ALA A 500 -31.86 -5.56 10.10
CA ALA A 500 -31.26 -6.85 10.44
C ALA A 500 -32.21 -8.02 10.10
N LYS A 501 -33.50 -7.86 10.37
CA LYS A 501 -34.52 -8.88 10.09
C LYS A 501 -34.78 -9.07 8.59
N VAL A 502 -34.83 -7.99 7.83
CA VAL A 502 -34.93 -8.03 6.36
C VAL A 502 -33.70 -8.73 5.77
N GLN A 503 -32.49 -8.42 6.25
CA GLN A 503 -31.26 -9.11 5.81
C GLN A 503 -31.33 -10.61 6.08
N ALA A 504 -31.71 -11.02 7.30
CA ALA A 504 -31.82 -12.43 7.66
C ALA A 504 -32.85 -13.18 6.81
N ALA A 505 -33.97 -12.52 6.46
CA ALA A 505 -34.99 -13.08 5.58
C ALA A 505 -34.44 -13.29 4.15
N ILE A 506 -33.69 -12.33 3.62
CA ILE A 506 -33.00 -12.44 2.31
C ILE A 506 -32.01 -13.62 2.34
N ASP A 507 -31.15 -13.68 3.36
CA ASP A 507 -30.13 -14.72 3.50
C ASP A 507 -30.72 -16.12 3.60
N SER A 508 -31.82 -16.28 4.37
CA SER A 508 -32.50 -17.57 4.50
C SER A 508 -33.16 -18.03 3.20
N THR A 509 -33.67 -17.10 2.39
CA THR A 509 -34.27 -17.38 1.08
C THR A 509 -33.21 -17.84 0.08
N LEU A 510 -32.00 -17.29 0.17
CA LEU A 510 -30.85 -17.66 -0.65
C LEU A 510 -30.35 -19.08 -0.41
N VAL A 511 -30.33 -19.50 0.86
CA VAL A 511 -29.92 -20.86 1.24
C VAL A 511 -30.94 -21.91 0.77
N ALA A 512 -32.23 -21.56 0.73
CA ALA A 512 -33.31 -22.49 0.38
C ALA A 512 -33.48 -22.73 -1.14
N ALA A 513 -32.94 -21.87 -2.02
CA ALA A 513 -33.13 -21.94 -3.47
C ALA A 513 -31.84 -21.68 -4.28
N PRO A 514 -30.87 -22.63 -4.30
CA PRO A 514 -29.53 -22.42 -4.88
C PRO A 514 -29.52 -22.25 -6.41
N THR A 515 -30.60 -22.55 -7.14
CA THR A 515 -30.69 -22.31 -8.59
C THR A 515 -30.94 -20.85 -8.95
N MET A 516 -31.44 -20.04 -8.02
CA MET A 516 -31.45 -18.57 -8.13
C MET A 516 -30.09 -17.95 -7.81
N ALA A 517 -29.19 -18.71 -7.19
CA ALA A 517 -27.89 -18.23 -6.70
C ALA A 517 -26.81 -18.13 -7.80
N GLY A 518 -27.06 -18.65 -9.01
CA GLY A 518 -26.04 -18.78 -10.06
C GLY A 518 -25.48 -17.46 -10.58
N GLU A 519 -26.29 -16.39 -10.64
CA GLU A 519 -25.85 -15.09 -11.15
C GLU A 519 -26.35 -13.89 -10.32
N LEU A 520 -27.40 -14.07 -9.50
CA LEU A 520 -28.00 -12.93 -8.82
C LEU A 520 -27.32 -12.56 -7.49
N MET A 521 -26.73 -13.52 -6.78
CA MET A 521 -26.54 -13.38 -5.32
C MET A 521 -25.24 -13.97 -4.77
N ALA A 522 -24.36 -14.52 -5.60
CA ALA A 522 -23.12 -15.18 -5.16
C ALA A 522 -21.97 -14.24 -4.76
N GLY A 523 -22.22 -12.96 -4.48
CA GLY A 523 -21.14 -12.10 -3.97
C GLY A 523 -21.38 -10.59 -3.94
N ARG A 524 -22.61 -10.09 -3.73
CA ARG A 524 -22.89 -8.65 -3.88
C ARG A 524 -23.60 -7.93 -2.74
N PHE A 525 -24.07 -8.60 -1.69
CA PHE A 525 -24.54 -7.90 -0.49
C PHE A 525 -23.32 -7.68 0.43
N SER A 526 -22.80 -6.45 0.46
CA SER A 526 -21.76 -6.10 1.42
C SER A 526 -22.33 -6.24 2.84
N LEU A 527 -21.68 -7.08 3.65
CA LEU A 527 -22.06 -7.42 5.04
C LEU A 527 -21.76 -6.29 6.03
N ALA A 528 -21.38 -5.10 5.56
CA ALA A 528 -21.04 -3.99 6.44
C ALA A 528 -22.30 -3.39 7.08
N PRO A 529 -22.40 -3.35 8.42
CA PRO A 529 -23.51 -2.68 9.10
C PRO A 529 -23.49 -1.18 8.76
N MET A 530 -24.49 -0.73 8.01
CA MET A 530 -24.77 0.69 7.84
C MET A 530 -25.75 1.14 8.93
N ASN A 531 -25.49 2.30 9.55
CA ASN A 531 -26.37 2.90 10.55
C ASN A 531 -27.62 3.52 9.90
N GLY A 532 -28.74 3.53 10.63
CA GLY A 532 -29.96 4.25 10.24
C GLY A 532 -30.86 3.48 9.28
N GLY A 533 -30.93 2.15 9.39
CA GLY A 533 -31.82 1.30 8.61
C GLY A 533 -31.41 1.10 7.15
N ARG A 534 -30.18 1.46 6.76
CA ARG A 534 -29.68 1.30 5.40
C ARG A 534 -29.27 -0.16 5.12
N LEU A 535 -29.73 -0.71 4.00
CA LEU A 535 -29.40 -2.05 3.51
C LEU A 535 -28.83 -1.96 2.10
N HIS A 536 -27.61 -2.47 1.89
CA HIS A 536 -26.96 -2.52 0.57
C HIS A 536 -27.49 -3.72 -0.23
N LEU A 537 -28.06 -3.47 -1.41
CA LEU A 537 -28.64 -4.44 -2.34
C LEU A 537 -27.69 -4.89 -3.46
N GLY A 538 -26.43 -4.47 -3.37
CA GLY A 538 -25.37 -4.76 -4.31
C GLY A 538 -25.26 -3.82 -5.51
N HIS A 539 -24.21 -4.06 -6.28
CA HIS A 539 -23.68 -3.26 -7.39
C HIS A 539 -24.30 -3.64 -8.75
N ASN A 540 -25.58 -3.99 -8.80
CA ASN A 540 -26.21 -4.44 -10.05
C ASN A 540 -27.38 -3.52 -10.42
N ASP A 541 -27.23 -2.79 -11.53
CA ASP A 541 -28.18 -1.76 -12.02
C ASP A 541 -29.56 -2.30 -12.42
N GLN A 542 -29.78 -3.61 -12.32
CA GLN A 542 -31.03 -4.29 -12.65
C GLN A 542 -31.87 -4.67 -11.41
N VAL A 543 -31.40 -4.36 -10.20
CA VAL A 543 -32.17 -4.63 -8.98
C VAL A 543 -33.31 -3.61 -8.86
N MET A 544 -34.54 -4.10 -8.99
CA MET A 544 -35.77 -3.33 -8.84
C MET A 544 -36.40 -3.64 -7.49
N VAL A 545 -36.69 -2.59 -6.72
CA VAL A 545 -37.39 -2.68 -5.44
C VAL A 545 -38.71 -1.96 -5.53
N SER A 546 -39.78 -2.60 -5.08
CA SER A 546 -41.08 -1.95 -4.92
C SER A 546 -41.68 -2.30 -3.58
N ALA A 547 -42.27 -1.31 -2.91
CA ALA A 547 -43.02 -1.51 -1.68
C ALA A 547 -44.49 -1.19 -1.90
N THR A 548 -45.38 -1.95 -1.25
CA THR A 548 -46.81 -1.62 -1.20
C THR A 548 -47.09 -1.11 0.20
N THR A 549 -47.68 0.10 0.31
CA THR A 549 -48.03 0.83 1.55
C THR A 549 -46.90 1.26 2.50
N VAL A 550 -45.67 0.78 2.34
CA VAL A 550 -44.51 1.20 3.15
C VAL A 550 -43.85 2.46 2.57
N ASN A 551 -43.50 3.42 3.44
CA ASN A 551 -42.58 4.52 3.10
C ASN A 551 -41.12 3.99 3.05
N VAL A 552 -40.79 3.16 2.06
CA VAL A 552 -39.39 2.80 1.77
C VAL A 552 -38.82 3.87 0.86
N LEU A 553 -37.79 4.57 1.32
CA LEU A 553 -37.00 5.45 0.45
C LEU A 553 -35.95 4.58 -0.26
N LEU A 554 -36.25 4.22 -1.51
CA LEU A 554 -35.25 3.69 -2.41
C LEU A 554 -34.41 4.88 -2.90
N VAL A 555 -33.16 4.96 -2.44
CA VAL A 555 -32.19 5.88 -3.03
C VAL A 555 -31.41 5.10 -4.06
N VAL A 556 -31.93 5.10 -5.29
CA VAL A 556 -31.10 4.76 -6.45
C VAL A 556 -30.29 6.02 -6.74
N ASP A 557 -28.98 5.98 -6.50
CA ASP A 557 -28.11 7.03 -7.00
C ASP A 557 -27.99 6.80 -8.52
N GLN A 558 -28.95 7.33 -9.28
CA GLN A 558 -28.96 7.16 -10.72
C GLN A 558 -27.81 7.96 -11.30
N HIS A 559 -26.85 7.23 -11.88
CA HIS A 559 -26.02 7.62 -13.02
C HIS A 559 -26.18 9.08 -13.41
N ALA A 560 -25.22 9.92 -13.03
CA ALA A 560 -24.95 11.17 -13.73
C ALA A 560 -24.43 10.84 -15.14
N GLY A 561 -25.33 10.36 -16.00
CA GLY A 561 -25.04 9.78 -17.29
C GLY A 561 -26.27 9.61 -18.18
N ILE A 562 -27.31 10.47 -18.05
CA ILE A 562 -28.42 10.47 -19.02
C ILE A 562 -28.00 11.29 -20.26
N ALA A 563 -27.50 10.59 -21.27
CA ALA A 563 -27.66 11.02 -22.65
C ALA A 563 -29.07 10.62 -23.14
N GLY A 564 -29.99 11.58 -23.08
CA GLY A 564 -31.20 11.64 -23.93
C GLY A 564 -32.33 10.65 -23.63
N GLY A 565 -33.35 11.12 -22.91
CA GLY A 565 -34.64 10.42 -22.83
C GLY A 565 -35.69 11.26 -22.09
N THR A 566 -36.53 11.96 -22.84
CA THR A 566 -37.60 12.83 -22.37
C THR A 566 -38.66 12.06 -21.57
N VAL A 567 -39.06 12.57 -20.40
CA VAL A 567 -40.36 12.29 -19.79
C VAL A 567 -41.00 13.60 -19.33
N VAL A 568 -42.25 13.81 -19.73
CA VAL A 568 -43.14 14.94 -19.38
C VAL A 568 -44.46 14.32 -18.91
N PRO A 569 -45.23 14.99 -18.04
CA PRO A 569 -44.96 15.30 -16.64
C PRO A 569 -45.51 14.23 -15.67
#